data_AF-A0A928RRX7-F1
#
_entry.id   AF-A0A928RRX7-F1
#
_cell.length_a   1.000
_cell.length_b   1.000
_cell.length_c   1.000
_cell.angle_alpha   90.00
_cell.angle_beta   90.00
_cell.angle_gamma   90.00
#
_symmetry.space_group_name_H-M   'P 1'
#
loop_
_entity.id
_entity.type
_entity.pdbx_description
1 polymer ?
#
loop_
_entity_poly.entity_id
_entity_poly.type
_entity_poly.pdbx_seq_one_letter_code
_entity_poly.pdbx_strand_id
1 'polypeptide(L)'
;MKDDLQFLQLLDQYSPLLTKTQREIADLYFNYDLSLGEIAEEKGVSRQSVSDCLQKCRKQLESYEEKLGFVRTITELQAQIEALQQTKG
;
A
#
# COMPACT_ATOMS: atom_id res chain seq x y z
N MET A 1 -3.96 4.04 -11.99
CA MET A 1 -3.89 5.37 -11.34
C MET A 1 -4.72 5.47 -10.06
N LYS A 2 -6.06 5.39 -10.07
CA LYS A 2 -6.86 5.49 -8.81
C LYS A 2 -6.64 4.30 -7.86
N ASP A 3 -6.59 3.08 -8.39
CA ASP A 3 -6.33 1.86 -7.60
C ASP A 3 -4.90 1.78 -7.05
N ASP A 4 -3.96 2.50 -7.66
CA ASP A 4 -2.56 2.52 -7.22
C ASP A 4 -2.38 3.48 -6.05
N LEU A 5 -3.03 4.64 -6.10
CA LEU A 5 -2.98 5.61 -5.01
C LEU A 5 -3.63 5.07 -3.73
N GLN A 6 -4.79 4.42 -3.84
CA GLN A 6 -5.43 3.78 -2.68
C GLN A 6 -4.55 2.68 -2.10
N PHE A 7 -3.89 1.89 -2.96
CA PHE A 7 -2.98 0.85 -2.49
C PHE A 7 -1.77 1.44 -1.76
N LEU A 8 -1.18 2.53 -2.26
CA LEU A 8 -0.05 3.19 -1.61
C LEU A 8 -0.43 3.70 -0.22
N GLN A 9 -1.59 4.33 -0.06
CA GLN A 9 -2.08 4.75 1.26
C GLN A 9 -2.23 3.58 2.23
N LEU A 10 -2.76 2.46 1.74
CA LEU A 10 -2.87 1.24 2.53
C LEU A 10 -1.49 0.64 2.86
N LEU A 11 -0.55 0.69 1.93
CA LEU A 11 0.82 0.21 2.12
C LEU A 11 1.55 1.06 3.17
N ASP A 12 1.45 2.39 3.10
CA ASP A 12 2.04 3.29 4.09
C ASP A 12 1.51 3.00 5.50
N GLN A 13 0.20 2.74 5.60
CA GLN A 13 -0.47 2.53 6.88
C GLN A 13 -0.26 1.12 7.45
N TYR A 14 -0.20 0.10 6.59
CA TYR A 14 -0.29 -1.31 7.00
C TYR A 14 0.89 -2.19 6.56
N SER A 15 1.89 -1.66 5.84
CA SER A 15 3.11 -2.42 5.51
C SER A 15 3.80 -3.05 6.73
N PRO A 16 3.77 -2.47 7.95
CA PRO A 16 4.25 -3.12 9.18
C PRO A 16 3.71 -4.53 9.43
N LEU A 17 2.49 -4.82 8.96
CA LEU A 17 1.78 -6.07 9.19
C LEU A 17 2.04 -7.13 8.12
N LEU A 18 2.64 -6.74 6.99
CA LEU A 18 3.06 -7.68 5.96
C LEU A 18 4.27 -8.50 6.42
N THR A 19 4.40 -9.71 5.90
CA THR A 19 5.65 -10.47 6.06
C THR A 19 6.82 -9.73 5.44
N LYS A 20 8.04 -10.03 5.92
CA LYS A 20 9.27 -9.43 5.41
C LYS A 20 9.38 -9.53 3.88
N THR A 21 9.15 -10.71 3.32
CA THR A 21 9.22 -10.95 1.87
C THR A 21 8.20 -10.13 1.08
N GLN A 22 6.96 -10.03 1.59
CA GLN A 22 5.91 -9.22 0.96
C GLN A 22 6.27 -7.74 0.95
N ARG A 23 6.78 -7.22 2.07
CA ARG A 23 7.21 -5.83 2.16
C ARG A 23 8.37 -5.54 1.22
N GLU A 24 9.38 -6.40 1.19
CA GLU A 24 10.52 -6.24 0.28
C GLU A 24 10.08 -6.23 -1.20
N ILE A 25 9.16 -7.11 -1.59
CA ILE A 25 8.63 -7.13 -2.96
C ILE A 25 7.83 -5.87 -3.26
N ALA A 26 7.01 -5.40 -2.31
CA ALA A 26 6.26 -4.14 -2.46
C ALA A 26 7.21 -2.94 -2.55
N ASP A 27 8.25 -2.86 -1.72
CA ASP A 27 9.25 -1.78 -1.77
C ASP A 27 9.96 -1.74 -3.12
N LEU A 28 10.45 -2.89 -3.61
CA LEU A 28 11.12 -2.96 -4.92
C LEU A 28 10.21 -2.45 -6.05
N TYR A 29 8.91 -2.76 -5.98
CA TYR A 29 7.95 -2.34 -7.00
C TYR A 29 7.55 -0.86 -6.89
N PHE A 30 7.20 -0.39 -5.69
CA PHE A 30 6.59 0.94 -5.50
C PHE A 30 7.59 2.04 -5.15
N ASN A 31 8.70 1.70 -4.48
CA ASN A 31 9.69 2.69 -4.02
C ASN A 31 10.93 2.74 -4.92
N TYR A 32 11.23 1.64 -5.62
CA TYR A 32 12.40 1.55 -6.50
C TYR A 32 12.04 1.42 -7.99
N ASP A 33 10.75 1.44 -8.34
CA ASP A 33 10.25 1.35 -9.72
C ASP A 33 10.72 0.12 -10.51
N LEU A 34 11.11 -0.98 -9.84
CA LEU A 34 11.47 -2.22 -10.54
C LEU A 34 10.23 -2.85 -11.18
N SER A 35 10.40 -3.30 -12.41
CA SER A 35 9.42 -4.16 -13.07
C SER A 35 9.32 -5.53 -12.41
N LEU A 36 8.21 -6.23 -12.64
CA LEU A 36 8.02 -7.61 -12.14
C LEU A 36 9.13 -8.57 -12.59
N GLY A 37 9.76 -8.29 -13.75
CA GLY A 37 10.87 -9.09 -14.26
C GLY A 37 12.16 -8.85 -13.47
N GLU A 38 12.51 -7.59 -13.24
CA GLU A 38 13.69 -7.20 -12.45
C GLU A 38 13.59 -7.71 -11.01
N ILE A 39 12.40 -7.63 -10.40
CA ILE A 39 12.18 -8.18 -9.06
C ILE A 39 12.32 -9.71 -9.05
N ALA A 40 11.84 -10.38 -10.10
CA ALA A 40 11.93 -11.84 -10.21
C ALA A 40 13.39 -12.31 -10.33
N GLU A 41 14.19 -11.58 -11.11
CA GLU A 41 15.63 -11.80 -11.24
C GLU A 41 16.35 -11.58 -9.90
N GLU A 42 16.12 -10.43 -9.24
CA GLU A 42 16.70 -10.07 -7.94
C GLU A 42 16.38 -11.10 -6.84
N LYS A 43 15.14 -11.62 -6.84
CA LYS A 43 14.67 -12.57 -5.82
C LYS A 43 14.88 -14.04 -6.21
N GLY A 44 15.35 -14.35 -7.42
CA GLY A 44 15.53 -15.71 -7.91
C GLY A 44 14.21 -16.51 -8.00
N VAL A 45 13.11 -15.83 -8.35
CA VAL A 45 11.76 -16.42 -8.46
C VAL A 45 11.16 -16.19 -9.85
N SER A 46 9.95 -16.70 -10.10
CA SER A 46 9.25 -16.40 -11.35
C SER A 46 8.55 -15.04 -11.30
N ARG A 47 8.38 -14.40 -12.46
CA ARG A 47 7.56 -13.18 -12.61
C ARG A 47 6.13 -13.38 -12.09
N GLN A 48 5.57 -14.58 -12.27
CA GLN A 48 4.25 -14.93 -11.75
C GLN A 48 4.23 -14.91 -10.22
N SER A 49 5.26 -15.44 -9.57
CA SER A 49 5.39 -15.42 -8.11
C SER A 49 5.44 -14.00 -7.54
N VAL A 50 6.10 -13.07 -8.23
CA VAL A 50 6.11 -11.64 -7.86
C VAL A 50 4.71 -11.03 -8.00
N SER A 51 4.06 -11.26 -9.14
CA SER A 51 2.69 -10.78 -9.40
C SER A 51 1.69 -11.29 -8.35
N ASP A 52 1.73 -12.59 -8.05
CA ASP A 52 0.86 -13.22 -7.05
C ASP A 52 1.14 -12.68 -5.64
N CYS A 53 2.41 -12.39 -5.33
CA CYS A 53 2.79 -11.79 -4.06
C CYS A 53 2.16 -10.39 -3.90
N LEU A 54 2.30 -9.51 -4.91
CA LEU A 54 1.72 -8.17 -4.88
C LEU A 54 0.19 -8.21 -4.77
N GLN A 55 -0.47 -9.13 -5.48
CA GLN A 55 -1.93 -9.29 -5.38
C GLN A 55 -2.36 -9.78 -3.99
N LYS A 56 -1.60 -10.69 -3.37
CA LYS A 56 -1.85 -11.11 -1.98
C LYS A 56 -1.64 -9.98 -0.99
N CYS A 57 -0.60 -9.16 -1.17
CA CYS A 57 -0.36 -7.97 -0.35
C CYS A 57 -1.57 -7.05 -0.40
N ARG A 58 -2.05 -6.72 -1.61
CA ARG A 58 -3.24 -5.87 -1.80
C ARG A 58 -4.45 -6.36 -1.01
N LYS A 59 -4.81 -7.63 -1.17
CA LYS A 59 -5.95 -8.22 -0.45
C LYS A 59 -5.77 -8.21 1.08
N GLN A 60 -4.55 -8.40 1.57
CA GLN A 60 -4.27 -8.34 3.01
C GLN A 60 -4.41 -6.91 3.55
N LEU A 61 -3.84 -5.92 2.86
CA LEU A 61 -3.93 -4.52 3.24
C LEU A 61 -5.38 -4.01 3.22
N GLU A 62 -6.15 -4.40 2.19
CA GLU A 62 -7.59 -4.12 2.11
C GLU A 62 -8.36 -4.75 3.29
N SER A 63 -8.05 -6.01 3.66
CA SER A 63 -8.67 -6.66 4.82
C SER A 63 -8.29 -6.01 6.14
N TYR A 64 -7.08 -5.45 6.26
CA TYR A 64 -6.70 -4.67 7.43
C TYR A 64 -7.50 -3.38 7.53
N GLU A 65 -7.67 -2.65 6.44
CA GLU A 65 -8.52 -1.44 6.42
C GLU A 65 -9.98 -1.75 6.71
N GLU A 66 -10.53 -2.86 6.20
CA GLU A 66 -11.89 -3.28 6.51
C GLU A 66 -12.09 -3.48 8.02
N LYS A 67 -11.09 -4.04 8.71
CA LYS A 67 -11.15 -4.36 10.14
C LYS A 67 -10.76 -3.20 11.06
N LEU A 68 -9.80 -2.37 10.63
CA LEU A 68 -9.17 -1.35 11.47
C LEU A 68 -9.61 0.07 11.10
N GLY A 69 -9.92 0.33 9.84
CA GLY A 69 -10.48 1.60 9.38
C GLY A 69 -9.56 2.82 9.51
N PHE A 70 -8.24 2.63 9.63
CA PHE A 70 -7.35 3.75 9.97
C PHE A 70 -7.21 4.76 8.84
N VAL A 71 -7.12 4.30 7.58
CA VAL A 71 -7.02 5.21 6.45
C VAL A 71 -8.28 6.05 6.34
N ARG A 72 -9.46 5.44 6.49
CA ARG A 72 -10.74 6.14 6.53
C ARG A 72 -10.78 7.18 7.65
N THR A 73 -10.47 6.78 8.89
CA THR A 73 -10.53 7.68 10.05
C THR A 73 -9.57 8.86 9.91
N ILE A 74 -8.33 8.63 9.47
CA ILE A 74 -7.35 9.71 9.26
C ILE A 74 -7.84 10.66 8.17
N THR A 75 -8.36 10.14 7.06
CA THR A 75 -8.87 10.96 5.95
C THR A 75 -10.05 11.84 6.40
N GLU A 76 -10.98 11.28 7.18
CA GLU A 76 -12.12 12.03 7.73
C GLU A 76 -11.68 13.12 8.71
N LEU A 77 -10.70 12.82 9.56
CA LEU A 77 -10.14 13.81 10.50
C LEU A 77 -9.42 14.95 9.77
N GLN A 78 -8.64 14.63 8.72
CA GLN A 78 -7.98 15.64 7.89
C GLN A 78 -8.98 16.59 7.25
N ALA A 79 -10.06 16.05 6.65
CA ALA A 79 -11.11 16.86 6.05
C ALA A 79 -11.81 17.79 7.07
N GLN A 80 -12.05 17.30 8.29
CA GLN A 80 -12.62 18.12 9.37
C GLN A 80 -11.67 19.25 9.80
N ILE A 81 -10.38 18.95 9.94
CA ILE A 81 -9.35 19.96 10.30
C ILE A 81 -9.27 21.04 9.22
N GLU A 82 -9.24 20.67 7.94
CA GLU A 82 -9.22 21.61 6.82
C GLU A 82 -10.45 22.51 6.81
N ALA A 83 -11.65 21.96 7.04
CA ALA A 83 -12.88 22.74 7.11
C ALA A 83 -12.86 23.77 8.25
N LEU A 84 -12.28 23.41 9.41
CA LEU A 84 -12.12 24.32 10.55
C LEU A 84 -11.09 25.42 10.30
N GLN A 85 -10.06 25.15 9.49
CA GLN A 85 -9.06 26.16 9.11
C GLN A 85 -9.65 27.19 8.14
N GLN A 86 -10.52 26.75 7.22
CA GLN A 86 -11.17 27.65 6.25
C GLN A 86 -12.23 28.57 6.87
N THR A 87 -12.83 28.19 8.01
CA THR A 87 -13.82 29.01 8.72
C THR A 87 -13.20 30.08 9.62
N LYS A 88 -11.88 30.11 9.78
CA LYS A 88 -11.15 31.10 10.59
C LYS A 88 -10.51 32.23 9.77
N GLY A 89 -10.74 32.28 8.45
CA GLY A 89 -10.41 33.41 7.57
C GLY A 89 -11.64 34.24 7.26
#